data_AF-A0A7J7CKC0-F1
#
_entry.id   AF-A0A7J7CKC0-F1
#
_cell.length_a   1.000
_cell.length_b   1.000
_cell.length_c   1.000
_cell.angle_alpha   90.00
_cell.angle_beta   90.00
_cell.angle_gamma   90.00
#
_symmetry.space_group_name_H-M   'P 1'
#
loop_
_entity.id
_entity.type
_entity.pdbx_description
1 polymer ?
#
loop_
_entity_poly.entity_id
_entity_poly.type
_entity_poly.pdbx_seq_one_letter_code
_entity_poly.pdbx_strand_id
1 'polypeptide(L)'
;MALTPYGSNWRNVRKLCHTYLLCASKVESFTQIRREELEMLVGYVRKSVMAQEVVDLTEKVREMTEKVIFRMLFGYKINYHKFDVKMLIEEASFFAGAFDISDFMPYLGALDLQGMRKRMGAFRKAMDEFLETIINDHESYTPKSRWELY
;
A
#
# COMPACT_ATOMS: atom_id res chain seq x y z
N MET A 1 -8.91 -8.54 -6.62
CA MET A 1 -8.70 -8.25 -8.07
C MET A 1 -7.64 -9.16 -8.68
N ALA A 2 -6.41 -9.24 -8.12
CA ALA A 2 -5.33 -10.02 -8.71
C ALA A 2 -5.58 -11.55 -8.70
N LEU A 3 -6.13 -12.09 -7.61
CA LEU A 3 -6.33 -13.53 -7.41
C LEU A 3 -7.82 -13.94 -7.35
N THR A 4 -8.73 -13.02 -7.73
CA THR A 4 -10.17 -13.28 -7.72
C THR A 4 -10.61 -13.72 -9.12
N PRO A 5 -11.40 -14.81 -9.26
CA PRO A 5 -11.95 -15.19 -10.55
C PRO A 5 -12.74 -14.06 -11.21
N TYR A 6 -12.73 -14.01 -12.53
CA TYR A 6 -13.51 -13.03 -13.27
C TYR A 6 -15.00 -13.19 -12.98
N GLY A 7 -15.67 -12.09 -12.65
CA GLY A 7 -17.07 -12.07 -12.25
C GLY A 7 -17.60 -10.66 -12.01
N SER A 8 -18.85 -10.55 -11.60
CA SER A 8 -19.48 -9.26 -11.28
C SER A 8 -18.68 -8.49 -10.23
N ASN A 9 -18.27 -9.16 -9.14
CA ASN A 9 -17.46 -8.56 -8.08
C ASN A 9 -16.13 -8.02 -8.64
N TRP A 10 -15.37 -8.84 -9.36
CA TRP A 10 -14.10 -8.42 -9.97
C TRP A 10 -14.29 -7.19 -10.87
N ARG A 11 -15.32 -7.18 -11.73
CA ARG A 11 -15.61 -6.05 -12.62
C ARG A 11 -15.96 -4.79 -11.83
N ASN A 12 -16.78 -4.91 -10.80
CA ASN A 12 -17.23 -3.78 -9.98
C ASN A 12 -16.06 -3.14 -9.22
N VAL A 13 -15.23 -3.94 -8.55
CA VAL A 13 -14.04 -3.44 -7.83
C VAL A 13 -13.07 -2.79 -8.83
N ARG A 14 -12.81 -3.43 -9.99
CA ARG A 14 -11.94 -2.86 -11.02
C ARG A 14 -12.44 -1.52 -11.55
N LYS A 15 -13.75 -1.43 -11.84
CA LYS A 15 -14.39 -0.19 -12.29
C LYS A 15 -14.27 0.89 -11.22
N LEU A 16 -14.50 0.58 -9.95
CA LEU A 16 -14.36 1.52 -8.84
C LEU A 16 -12.92 2.07 -8.75
N CYS A 17 -11.91 1.20 -8.74
CA CYS A 17 -10.52 1.63 -8.66
C CYS A 17 -10.12 2.50 -9.86
N HIS A 18 -10.47 2.09 -11.08
CA HIS A 18 -10.14 2.87 -12.28
C HIS A 18 -10.85 4.23 -12.30
N THR A 19 -12.13 4.28 -11.96
CA THR A 19 -12.93 5.51 -12.05
C THR A 19 -12.59 6.52 -10.96
N TYR A 20 -12.34 6.07 -9.73
CA TYR A 20 -12.25 6.98 -8.58
C TYR A 20 -10.85 7.10 -7.98
N LEU A 21 -10.03 6.04 -8.07
CA LEU A 21 -8.72 6.00 -7.40
C LEU A 21 -7.56 6.24 -8.38
N LEU A 22 -7.67 5.70 -9.60
CA LEU A 22 -6.59 5.67 -10.59
C LEU A 22 -6.93 6.45 -11.87
N CYS A 23 -7.96 7.30 -11.85
CA CYS A 23 -8.30 8.14 -12.99
C CYS A 23 -7.29 9.30 -13.14
N ALA A 24 -7.14 9.82 -14.36
CA ALA A 24 -6.18 10.88 -14.67
C ALA A 24 -6.32 12.09 -13.74
N SER A 25 -7.54 12.58 -13.53
CA SER A 25 -7.82 13.70 -12.63
C SER A 25 -7.38 13.42 -11.18
N LYS A 26 -7.58 12.19 -10.69
CA LYS A 26 -7.13 11.80 -9.35
C LYS A 26 -5.60 11.73 -9.28
N VAL A 27 -4.95 11.15 -10.28
CA VAL A 27 -3.47 11.09 -10.37
C VAL A 27 -2.85 12.49 -10.45
N GLU A 28 -3.49 13.41 -11.18
CA GLU A 28 -3.09 14.82 -11.27
C GLU A 28 -3.27 15.56 -9.95
N SER A 29 -4.32 15.25 -9.17
CA SER A 29 -4.52 15.84 -7.84
C SER A 29 -3.35 15.56 -6.87
N PHE A 30 -2.60 14.49 -7.10
CA PHE A 30 -1.42 14.12 -6.32
C PHE A 30 -0.10 14.66 -6.87
N THR A 31 -0.13 15.56 -7.86
CA THR A 31 1.07 16.17 -8.43
C THR A 31 1.91 16.89 -7.39
N GLN A 32 1.26 17.59 -6.47
CA GLN A 32 1.94 18.31 -5.39
C GLN A 32 2.72 17.35 -4.46
N ILE A 33 2.12 16.22 -4.11
CA ILE A 33 2.77 15.18 -3.29
C ILE A 33 4.05 14.67 -3.97
N ARG A 34 3.97 14.34 -5.27
CA ARG A 34 5.13 13.87 -6.04
C ARG A 34 6.23 14.94 -6.14
N ARG A 35 5.84 16.20 -6.34
CA ARG A 35 6.77 17.33 -6.42
C ARG A 35 7.53 17.51 -5.10
N GLU A 36 6.83 17.52 -3.98
CA GLU A 36 7.43 17.69 -2.65
C GLU A 36 8.44 16.58 -2.33
N GLU A 37 8.08 15.31 -2.58
CA GLU A 37 8.99 14.17 -2.34
C GLU A 37 10.21 14.20 -3.27
N LEU A 38 10.02 14.60 -4.53
CA LEU A 38 11.11 14.77 -5.49
C LEU A 38 12.06 15.90 -5.09
N GLU A 39 11.54 17.05 -4.64
CA GLU A 39 12.34 18.18 -4.18
C GLU A 39 13.20 17.79 -2.97
N MET A 40 12.65 17.00 -2.04
CA MET A 40 13.41 16.45 -0.90
C MET A 40 14.54 15.52 -1.36
N LEU A 41 14.27 14.61 -2.31
CA LEU A 41 15.28 13.71 -2.85
C LEU A 41 16.40 14.49 -3.56
N VAL A 42 16.06 15.46 -4.42
CA VAL A 42 17.05 16.30 -5.10
C VAL A 42 17.87 17.12 -4.11
N GLY A 43 17.23 17.67 -3.07
CA GLY A 43 17.92 18.38 -1.99
C GLY A 43 18.90 17.50 -1.24
N TYR A 44 18.53 16.25 -0.94
CA TYR A 44 19.41 15.26 -0.33
C TYR A 44 20.62 14.94 -1.22
N VAL A 45 20.38 14.61 -2.50
CA VAL A 45 21.45 14.29 -3.45
C VAL A 45 22.43 15.46 -3.61
N ARG A 46 21.93 16.70 -3.69
CA ARG A 46 22.79 17.90 -3.74
C ARG A 46 23.72 17.99 -2.53
N LYS A 47 23.20 17.76 -1.32
CA LYS A 47 24.01 17.80 -0.09
C LYS A 47 25.07 16.71 -0.09
N SER A 48 24.73 15.49 -0.47
CA SER A 48 25.69 14.38 -0.54
C SER A 48 26.78 14.62 -1.59
N VAL A 49 26.45 15.23 -2.73
CA VAL A 49 27.46 15.65 -3.72
C VAL A 49 28.43 16.68 -3.13
N MET A 50 27.94 17.67 -2.37
CA MET A 50 28.81 18.65 -1.71
C MET A 50 29.69 18.02 -0.62
N ALA A 51 29.19 16.98 0.05
CA ALA A 51 29.94 16.19 1.03
C ALA A 51 30.84 15.12 0.39
N GLN A 52 30.83 14.97 -0.95
CA GLN A 52 31.54 13.92 -1.70
C GLN A 52 31.19 12.50 -1.25
N GLU A 53 29.94 12.29 -0.82
CA GLU A 53 29.42 11.00 -0.38
C GLU A 53 28.90 10.16 -1.55
N VAL A 54 29.10 8.85 -1.48
CA VAL A 54 28.48 7.88 -2.40
C VAL A 54 27.04 7.64 -1.95
N VAL A 55 26.10 7.75 -2.88
CA VAL A 55 24.66 7.57 -2.61
C VAL A 55 24.11 6.41 -3.42
N ASP A 56 23.41 5.50 -2.75
CA ASP A 56 22.56 4.51 -3.41
C ASP A 56 21.24 5.19 -3.88
N LEU A 57 21.19 5.53 -5.17
CA LEU A 57 20.00 6.14 -5.76
C LEU A 57 18.82 5.17 -5.87
N THR A 58 19.07 3.87 -5.98
CA THR A 58 18.01 2.85 -6.05
C THR A 58 17.26 2.82 -4.72
N GLU A 59 17.99 2.79 -3.60
CA GLU A 59 17.38 2.86 -2.28
C GLU A 59 16.61 4.16 -2.07
N LYS A 60 17.19 5.31 -2.44
CA LYS A 60 16.55 6.61 -2.22
C LYS A 60 15.31 6.85 -3.09
N VAL A 61 15.31 6.36 -4.33
CA VAL A 61 14.12 6.39 -5.19
C VAL A 61 13.05 5.45 -4.64
N ARG A 62 13.42 4.25 -4.15
CA ARG A 62 12.49 3.34 -3.49
C ARG A 62 11.80 4.00 -2.30
N GLU A 63 12.56 4.61 -1.38
CA GLU A 63 12.02 5.35 -0.23
C GLU A 63 11.07 6.48 -0.65
N MET A 64 11.44 7.25 -1.68
CA MET A 64 10.60 8.31 -2.22
C MET A 64 9.28 7.75 -2.78
N THR A 65 9.34 6.69 -3.58
CA THR A 65 8.16 6.04 -4.15
C THR A 65 7.24 5.48 -3.07
N GLU A 66 7.80 4.84 -2.04
CA GLU A 66 7.06 4.38 -0.87
C GLU A 66 6.31 5.56 -0.22
N LYS A 67 7.00 6.64 0.14
CA LYS A 67 6.39 7.83 0.75
C LYS A 67 5.29 8.45 -0.11
N VAL A 68 5.51 8.56 -1.41
CA VAL A 68 4.51 9.05 -2.36
C VAL A 68 3.25 8.18 -2.32
N ILE A 69 3.40 6.85 -2.41
CA ILE A 69 2.28 5.92 -2.38
C ILE A 69 1.53 6.02 -1.04
N PHE A 70 2.25 6.03 0.09
CA PHE A 70 1.66 6.18 1.42
C PHE A 70 0.84 7.47 1.53
N ARG A 71 1.40 8.61 1.11
CA ARG A 71 0.70 9.90 1.17
C ARG A 71 -0.50 9.95 0.22
N MET A 72 -0.45 9.27 -0.92
CA MET A 72 -1.58 9.17 -1.84
C MET A 72 -2.72 8.31 -1.28
N LEU A 73 -2.39 7.19 -0.62
CA LEU A 73 -3.38 6.26 -0.07
C LEU A 73 -3.99 6.75 1.25
N PHE A 74 -3.17 7.35 2.11
CA PHE A 74 -3.50 7.58 3.53
C PHE A 74 -3.47 9.07 3.92
N GLY A 75 -2.95 9.95 3.07
CA GLY A 75 -2.80 11.37 3.37
C GLY A 75 -1.65 11.65 4.36
N TYR A 76 -1.57 12.91 4.83
CA TYR A 76 -0.45 13.39 5.66
C TYR A 76 -0.56 13.04 7.16
N LYS A 77 -1.73 12.60 7.62
CA LYS A 77 -2.05 12.51 9.06
C LYS A 77 -2.01 11.09 9.62
N ILE A 78 -1.88 10.07 8.77
CA ILE A 78 -1.79 8.69 9.23
C ILE A 78 -0.35 8.43 9.65
N ASN A 79 -0.15 8.20 10.95
CA ASN A 79 1.12 7.80 11.50
C ASN A 79 1.39 6.34 11.10
N TYR A 80 1.88 6.16 9.87
CA TYR A 80 2.17 4.84 9.32
C TYR A 80 3.29 4.13 10.10
N HIS A 81 4.06 4.81 10.96
CA HIS A 81 4.99 4.15 11.88
C HIS A 81 4.29 3.29 12.95
N LYS A 82 2.97 3.43 13.14
CA LYS A 82 2.20 2.51 13.99
C LYS A 82 2.15 1.09 13.45
N PHE A 83 2.33 0.91 12.13
CA PHE A 83 2.30 -0.38 11.47
C PHE A 83 3.60 -0.62 10.72
N ASP A 84 4.10 -1.85 10.77
CA ASP A 84 5.23 -2.24 9.93
C ASP A 84 4.72 -2.50 8.50
N VAL A 85 4.43 -1.42 7.76
CA VAL A 85 3.90 -1.57 6.40
C VAL A 85 4.95 -2.14 5.45
N LYS A 86 6.24 -1.96 5.77
CA LYS A 86 7.31 -2.63 5.05
C LYS A 86 7.18 -4.14 5.20
N MET A 87 6.99 -4.64 6.42
CA MET A 87 6.71 -6.06 6.67
C MET A 87 5.46 -6.54 5.93
N LEU A 88 4.37 -5.76 5.92
CA LEU A 88 3.15 -6.13 5.18
C LEU A 88 3.40 -6.23 3.66
N ILE A 89 4.18 -5.31 3.09
CA ILE A 89 4.54 -5.33 1.66
C ILE A 89 5.46 -6.51 1.33
N GLU A 90 6.46 -6.78 2.19
CA GLU A 90 7.37 -7.92 2.04
C GLU A 90 6.61 -9.25 2.10
N GLU A 91 5.67 -9.37 3.03
CA GLU A 91 4.84 -10.56 3.20
C GLU A 91 3.88 -10.75 2.02
N ALA A 92 3.27 -9.67 1.53
CA ALA A 92 2.45 -9.70 0.32
C ALA A 92 3.27 -10.14 -0.90
N SER A 93 4.51 -9.63 -1.02
CA SER A 93 5.44 -9.98 -2.11
C SER A 93 5.89 -11.43 -2.03
N PHE A 94 6.13 -11.93 -0.81
CA PHE A 94 6.42 -13.33 -0.56
C PHE A 94 5.28 -14.21 -1.08
N PHE A 95 4.03 -13.94 -0.68
CA PHE A 95 2.89 -14.74 -1.15
C PHE A 95 2.62 -14.62 -2.65
N ALA A 96 2.91 -13.47 -3.26
CA ALA A 96 2.76 -13.29 -4.70
C ALA A 96 3.74 -14.13 -5.52
N GLY A 97 4.92 -14.47 -4.97
CA GLY A 97 5.96 -15.23 -5.66
C GLY A 97 6.23 -16.63 -5.08
N ALA A 98 5.62 -16.98 -3.94
CA ALA A 98 5.86 -18.25 -3.28
C ALA A 98 5.23 -19.41 -4.05
N PHE A 99 5.96 -20.53 -4.09
CA PHE A 99 5.45 -21.81 -4.56
C PHE A 99 4.70 -22.51 -3.41
N ASP A 100 3.40 -22.75 -3.59
CA ASP A 100 2.58 -23.55 -2.69
C ASP A 100 2.27 -24.91 -3.34
N ILE A 101 2.67 -26.01 -2.71
CA ILE A 101 2.41 -27.37 -3.19
C ILE A 101 0.91 -27.68 -3.28
N SER A 102 0.10 -27.02 -2.44
CA SER A 102 -1.35 -27.22 -2.41
C SER A 102 -2.05 -26.67 -3.66
N ASP A 103 -1.42 -25.73 -4.38
CA ASP A 103 -1.93 -25.23 -5.67
C ASP A 103 -1.85 -26.31 -6.77
N PHE A 104 -0.91 -27.26 -6.65
CA PHE A 104 -0.71 -28.35 -7.61
C PHE A 104 -1.33 -29.67 -7.14
N MET A 105 -1.37 -29.88 -5.82
CA MET A 105 -1.86 -31.10 -5.18
C MET A 105 -2.89 -30.74 -4.11
N PRO A 106 -4.14 -30.41 -4.49
CA PRO A 106 -5.14 -29.85 -3.58
C PRO A 106 -5.46 -30.73 -2.37
N TYR A 107 -5.33 -32.05 -2.50
CA TYR A 107 -5.54 -33.00 -1.40
C TYR A 107 -4.50 -32.90 -0.27
N LEU A 108 -3.31 -32.34 -0.56
CA LEU A 108 -2.30 -32.05 0.47
C LEU A 108 -2.54 -30.71 1.16
N GLY A 109 -3.44 -29.87 0.65
CA GLY A 109 -3.71 -28.54 1.20
C GLY A 109 -4.24 -28.54 2.63
N ALA A 110 -4.92 -29.62 3.05
CA ALA A 110 -5.40 -29.77 4.42
C ALA A 110 -4.26 -29.95 5.44
N LEU A 111 -3.11 -30.48 5.00
CA LEU A 111 -1.97 -30.75 5.85
C LEU A 111 -1.11 -29.51 6.12
N ASP A 112 -1.26 -28.46 5.31
CA ASP A 112 -0.49 -27.21 5.39
C ASP A 112 1.03 -27.47 5.57
N LEU A 113 1.59 -28.37 4.74
CA LEU A 113 2.96 -28.88 4.90
C LEU A 113 4.05 -27.80 4.89
N GLN A 114 3.80 -26.68 4.21
CA GLN A 114 4.69 -25.52 4.15
C GLN A 114 4.31 -24.40 5.15
N GLY A 115 3.22 -24.57 5.90
CA GLY A 115 2.68 -23.56 6.82
C GLY A 115 2.08 -22.33 6.13
N MET A 116 1.82 -22.40 4.82
CA MET A 116 1.35 -21.27 4.00
C MET A 116 -0.02 -20.79 4.45
N ARG A 117 -0.95 -21.69 4.80
CA ARG A 117 -2.31 -21.32 5.24
C ARG A 117 -2.27 -20.60 6.58
N LYS A 118 -1.48 -21.12 7.54
CA LYS A 118 -1.28 -20.47 8.84
C LYS A 118 -0.65 -19.09 8.69
N ARG A 119 0.42 -18.98 7.88
CA ARG A 119 1.12 -17.70 7.63
C ARG A 119 0.21 -16.69 6.94
N MET A 120 -0.55 -17.11 5.93
CA MET A 120 -1.54 -16.28 5.23
C MET A 120 -2.65 -15.81 6.17
N GLY A 121 -3.10 -16.66 7.10
CA GLY A 121 -4.07 -16.27 8.12
C GLY A 121 -3.56 -15.15 9.03
N ALA A 122 -2.31 -15.23 9.48
CA ALA A 122 -1.68 -14.18 10.27
C ALA A 122 -1.51 -12.89 9.47
N PHE A 123 -1.04 -12.99 8.22
CA PHE A 123 -0.91 -11.85 7.31
C PHE A 123 -2.25 -11.16 7.05
N ARG A 124 -3.32 -11.94 6.76
CA ARG A 124 -4.67 -11.41 6.57
C ARG A 124 -5.15 -10.64 7.79
N LYS A 125 -4.95 -11.18 9.00
CA LYS A 125 -5.34 -10.51 10.24
C LYS A 125 -4.60 -9.17 10.40
N ALA A 126 -3.30 -9.15 10.16
CA ALA A 126 -2.51 -7.91 10.23
C ALA A 126 -2.95 -6.88 9.18
N MET A 127 -3.28 -7.32 7.97
CA MET A 127 -3.82 -6.45 6.91
C MET A 127 -5.22 -5.91 7.25
N ASP A 128 -6.10 -6.74 7.81
CA ASP A 128 -7.43 -6.34 8.24
C ASP A 128 -7.34 -5.27 9.35
N GLU A 129 -6.52 -5.48 10.38
CA GLU A 129 -6.27 -4.50 11.45
C GLU A 129 -5.67 -3.18 10.93
N PHE A 130 -4.74 -3.26 9.98
CA PHE A 130 -4.13 -2.11 9.33
C PHE A 130 -5.18 -1.27 8.57
N LEU A 131 -5.98 -1.93 7.71
CA LEU A 131 -7.00 -1.26 6.90
C LEU A 131 -8.13 -0.71 7.76
N GLU A 132 -8.57 -1.42 8.79
CA GLU A 132 -9.57 -0.92 9.74
C GLU A 132 -9.10 0.34 10.43
N THR A 133 -7.83 0.40 10.85
CA THR A 133 -7.27 1.61 11.48
C THR A 133 -7.29 2.79 10.52
N ILE A 134 -6.91 2.58 9.26
CA ILE A 134 -6.97 3.62 8.23
C ILE A 134 -8.40 4.10 7.98
N ILE A 135 -9.36 3.17 7.88
CA ILE A 135 -10.78 3.50 7.67
C ILE A 135 -11.30 4.31 8.86
N ASN A 136 -11.03 3.88 10.08
CA ASN A 136 -11.45 4.56 11.31
C ASN A 136 -10.82 5.96 11.43
N ASP A 137 -9.54 6.10 11.09
CA ASP A 137 -8.86 7.40 11.05
C ASP A 137 -9.49 8.33 10.00
N HIS A 138 -9.95 7.79 8.86
CA HIS A 138 -10.62 8.56 7.83
C HIS A 138 -12.05 8.99 8.25
N GLU A 139 -12.83 8.07 8.81
CA GLU A 139 -14.22 8.32 9.25
C GLU A 139 -14.30 9.26 10.46
N SER A 140 -13.38 9.12 11.42
CA SER A 140 -13.32 10.04 12.57
C SER A 140 -12.96 11.47 12.18
N TYR A 141 -12.29 11.65 11.03
CA TYR A 141 -11.94 12.97 10.50
C TYR A 141 -13.06 13.62 9.68
N THR A 142 -14.08 12.88 9.25
CA THR A 142 -15.24 13.48 8.58
C THR A 142 -15.82 14.56 9.50
N PRO A 143 -15.87 15.85 9.09
CA PRO A 143 -16.41 16.88 9.96
C PRO A 143 -17.86 16.52 10.25
N LYS A 144 -18.18 16.27 11.52
CA LYS A 144 -19.55 16.08 12.00
C LYS A 144 -20.47 17.30 11.80
N SER A 145 -20.09 18.32 11.03
CA SER A 145 -20.77 19.62 10.98
C SER A 145 -20.96 20.19 9.55
N ARG A 146 -21.32 19.38 8.56
CA ARG A 146 -21.87 19.90 7.29
C ARG A 146 -23.40 19.75 7.17
N TRP A 147 -24.01 18.91 8.02
CA TRP A 147 -25.45 18.66 8.00
C TRP A 147 -26.22 19.37 9.13
N GLU A 148 -25.57 20.21 9.95
CA GLU A 148 -26.20 21.02 11.01
C GLU A 148 -26.36 22.51 10.62
N LEU A 149 -26.19 22.86 9.33
CA LEU A 149 -26.33 24.24 8.84
C LEU A 149 -27.40 24.41 7.76
N TYR A 150 -28.44 23.57 7.77
CA TYR A 150 -29.73 23.84 7.13
C TYR A 150 -30.88 23.34 8.00
#